data_AF-A0A350P4N9-F1
#
_entry.id   AF-A0A350P4N9-F1
#
_cell.length_a   1.000
_cell.length_b   1.000
_cell.length_c   1.000
_cell.angle_alpha   90.00
_cell.angle_beta   90.00
_cell.angle_gamma   90.00
#
_symmetry.space_group_name_H-M   'P 1'
#
loop_
_entity.id
_entity.type
_entity.pdbx_description
1 polymer ?
#
loop_
_entity_poly.entity_id
_entity_poly.type
_entity_poly.pdbx_seq_one_letter_code
_entity_poly.pdbx_strand_id
1 'polypeptide(L)'
;MHQKQVQLRKAKQLALWCLVVAGSIFVGTILIPKFFPELASAWWLGLIKMASEAALVGGLADWFAVTALFKPIPARYPIPHTNIVANNKRAIADNLSLFVKDKFFHATAIEKLIKESDPAKGAGRWLSNVNNSTRLSRFLCDALSGILRVIDDKPVKAFIAKTAHKGLKQIDLRQLMVTSLNSVTKERQHQVVLDKVLGKLASLMSQPSTQEYIAETLVAWLKTEYSRVEKILPSSWLSEKGALIAVKAVSSILDDIYH
;
A
#
# COMPACT_ATOMS: atom_id res chain seq x y z
N MET A 1 -15.39 -32.20 -20.84
CA MET A 1 -16.81 -31.81 -20.62
C MET A 1 -17.79 -32.95 -20.93
N HIS A 2 -17.70 -33.63 -22.08
CA HIS A 2 -18.63 -34.72 -22.46
C HIS A 2 -18.69 -35.90 -21.47
N GLN A 3 -17.55 -36.35 -20.92
CA GLN A 3 -17.54 -37.47 -19.96
C GLN A 3 -18.35 -37.18 -18.67
N LYS A 4 -18.30 -35.94 -18.14
CA LYS A 4 -19.08 -35.55 -16.95
C LYS A 4 -20.58 -35.53 -17.23
N GLN A 5 -21.01 -35.09 -18.41
CA GLN A 5 -22.43 -35.08 -18.77
C GLN A 5 -23.00 -36.51 -18.90
N VAL A 6 -22.21 -37.43 -19.44
CA VAL A 6 -22.60 -38.85 -19.53
C VAL A 6 -22.72 -39.50 -18.15
N GLN A 7 -21.76 -39.24 -17.25
CA GLN A 7 -21.83 -39.74 -15.86
C GLN A 7 -23.07 -39.21 -15.11
N LEU A 8 -23.39 -37.92 -15.26
CA LEU A 8 -24.59 -37.33 -14.65
C LEU A 8 -25.89 -37.93 -15.19
N ARG A 9 -25.97 -38.23 -16.49
CA ARG A 9 -27.14 -38.89 -17.07
C ARG A 9 -27.32 -40.31 -16.52
N LYS A 10 -26.23 -41.08 -16.41
CA LYS A 10 -26.26 -42.43 -15.82
C LYS A 10 -26.71 -42.41 -14.36
N ALA A 11 -26.18 -41.50 -13.55
CA ALA A 11 -26.57 -41.36 -12.14
C ALA A 11 -28.06 -41.00 -11.99
N LYS A 12 -28.57 -40.06 -12.79
CA LYS A 12 -30.00 -39.70 -12.81
C LYS A 12 -30.90 -40.85 -13.23
N GLN A 13 -30.47 -41.62 -14.25
CA GLN A 13 -31.20 -42.80 -14.68
C GLN A 13 -31.22 -43.87 -13.60
N LEU A 14 -30.11 -44.11 -12.90
CA LEU A 14 -30.03 -45.10 -11.83
C LEU A 14 -30.92 -44.71 -10.63
N ALA A 15 -30.89 -43.43 -10.22
CA ALA A 15 -31.78 -42.94 -9.16
C ALA A 15 -33.27 -43.06 -9.55
N LEU A 16 -33.62 -42.76 -10.80
CA LEU A 16 -34.98 -42.92 -11.32
C LEU A 16 -35.40 -44.39 -11.35
N TRP A 17 -34.52 -45.29 -11.78
CA TRP A 17 -34.76 -46.73 -11.75
C TRP A 17 -34.99 -47.24 -10.33
N CYS A 18 -34.17 -46.84 -9.35
CA CYS A 18 -34.38 -47.20 -7.95
C CYS A 18 -35.76 -46.74 -7.44
N LEU A 19 -36.18 -45.52 -7.78
CA LEU A 19 -37.47 -44.99 -7.37
C LEU A 19 -38.65 -45.73 -8.03
N VAL A 20 -38.53 -46.04 -9.32
CA VAL A 20 -39.53 -46.85 -10.05
C VAL A 20 -39.64 -48.27 -9.49
N VAL A 21 -38.51 -48.90 -9.16
CA VAL A 21 -38.47 -50.23 -8.54
C VAL A 21 -39.12 -50.19 -7.16
N ALA A 22 -38.76 -49.24 -6.30
CA ALA A 22 -39.38 -49.07 -4.98
C ALA A 22 -40.90 -48.87 -5.08
N GLY A 23 -41.36 -48.03 -6.02
CA GLY A 23 -42.79 -47.83 -6.27
C GLY A 23 -43.49 -49.06 -6.82
N SER A 24 -42.84 -49.81 -7.71
CA SER A 24 -43.38 -51.06 -8.26
C SER A 24 -43.53 -52.12 -7.17
N ILE A 25 -42.55 -52.25 -6.27
CA ILE A 25 -42.61 -53.14 -5.11
C ILE A 25 -43.75 -52.72 -4.17
N PHE A 26 -43.87 -51.42 -3.87
CA PHE A 26 -44.94 -50.91 -3.01
C PHE A 26 -46.34 -51.21 -3.60
N VAL A 27 -46.55 -50.92 -4.88
CA VAL A 27 -47.80 -51.24 -5.58
C VAL A 27 -48.06 -52.75 -5.60
N GLY A 28 -47.02 -53.56 -5.83
CA GLY A 28 -47.10 -55.02 -5.76
C GLY A 28 -47.55 -55.52 -4.38
N THR A 29 -46.98 -54.98 -3.30
CA THR A 29 -47.38 -55.36 -1.92
C THR A 29 -48.81 -54.97 -1.58
N ILE A 30 -49.39 -53.98 -2.25
CA ILE A 30 -50.81 -53.60 -2.10
C ILE A 30 -51.73 -54.49 -2.95
N LEU A 31 -51.29 -54.88 -4.15
CA LEU A 31 -52.11 -55.64 -5.10
C LEU A 31 -52.11 -57.15 -4.84
N ILE A 32 -50.99 -57.75 -4.41
CA ILE A 32 -50.87 -59.19 -4.20
C ILE A 32 -51.89 -59.73 -3.18
N PRO A 33 -52.09 -59.11 -2.00
CA PRO A 33 -53.12 -59.55 -1.05
C PRO A 33 -54.55 -59.46 -1.56
N LYS A 34 -54.81 -58.60 -2.57
CA LYS A 34 -56.13 -58.49 -3.21
C LYS A 34 -56.44 -59.67 -4.13
N PHE A 35 -55.43 -60.23 -4.78
CA PHE A 35 -55.59 -61.38 -5.69
C PHE A 35 -55.37 -62.73 -4.99
N PHE A 36 -54.55 -62.78 -3.95
CA PHE A 36 -54.25 -63.98 -3.17
C PHE A 36 -54.44 -63.69 -1.67
N PRO A 37 -55.65 -63.91 -1.12
CA PRO A 37 -55.97 -63.57 0.27
C PRO A 37 -55.12 -64.33 1.29
N GLU A 38 -54.64 -65.53 0.95
CA GLU A 38 -53.85 -66.38 1.85
C GLU A 38 -52.47 -65.78 2.19
N LEU A 39 -51.91 -64.92 1.34
CA LEU A 39 -50.64 -64.23 1.58
C LEU A 39 -50.79 -62.94 2.38
N ALA A 40 -52.02 -62.51 2.69
CA ALA A 40 -52.27 -61.26 3.42
C ALA A 40 -51.79 -61.29 4.88
N SER A 41 -51.71 -62.47 5.49
CA SER A 41 -51.25 -62.67 6.87
C SER A 41 -49.72 -62.78 7.00
N ALA A 42 -48.98 -62.72 5.90
CA ALA A 42 -47.54 -62.91 5.89
C ALA A 42 -46.80 -61.68 6.44
N TRP A 43 -46.14 -61.84 7.59
CA TRP A 43 -45.42 -60.75 8.28
C TRP A 43 -44.33 -60.09 7.40
N TRP A 44 -43.64 -60.88 6.56
CA TRP A 44 -42.57 -60.40 5.68
C TRP A 44 -43.09 -59.44 4.60
N LEU A 45 -44.33 -59.62 4.16
CA LEU A 45 -44.96 -58.77 3.17
C LEU A 45 -45.21 -57.36 3.73
N GLY A 46 -45.61 -57.28 5.00
CA GLY A 46 -45.75 -56.02 5.73
C GLY A 46 -44.42 -55.28 5.88
N LEU A 47 -43.32 -56.00 6.15
CA LEU A 47 -41.99 -55.40 6.23
C LEU A 47 -41.55 -54.78 4.90
N ILE A 48 -41.77 -55.49 3.79
CA ILE A 48 -41.43 -54.98 2.45
C ILE A 48 -42.32 -53.81 2.05
N LYS A 49 -43.61 -53.84 2.42
CA LYS A 49 -44.51 -52.71 2.21
C LYS A 49 -43.98 -51.46 2.91
N MET A 50 -43.68 -51.54 4.21
CA MET A 50 -43.19 -50.39 4.98
C MET A 50 -41.83 -49.90 4.46
N ALA A 51 -40.92 -50.82 4.11
CA ALA A 51 -39.61 -50.47 3.56
C ALA A 51 -39.72 -49.78 2.19
N SER A 52 -40.58 -50.28 1.30
CA SER A 52 -40.81 -49.70 -0.02
C SER A 52 -41.56 -48.37 0.05
N GLU A 53 -42.51 -48.22 0.99
CA GLU A 53 -43.17 -46.95 1.29
C GLU A 53 -42.18 -45.89 1.76
N ALA A 54 -41.34 -46.23 2.73
CA ALA A 54 -40.29 -45.33 3.24
C ALA A 54 -39.29 -44.94 2.15
N ALA A 55 -38.86 -45.89 1.31
CA ALA A 55 -37.96 -45.61 0.19
C ALA A 55 -38.60 -44.71 -0.87
N LEU A 56 -39.87 -44.92 -1.21
CA LEU A 56 -40.61 -44.10 -2.16
C LEU A 56 -40.78 -42.66 -1.65
N VAL A 57 -41.27 -42.50 -0.42
CA VAL A 57 -41.49 -41.17 0.19
C VAL A 57 -40.16 -40.44 0.37
N GLY A 58 -39.11 -41.12 0.83
CA GLY A 58 -37.78 -40.56 0.97
C GLY A 58 -37.20 -40.08 -0.36
N GLY A 59 -37.35 -40.86 -1.43
CA GLY A 59 -36.90 -40.48 -2.78
C GLY A 59 -37.67 -39.29 -3.36
N LEU A 60 -38.99 -39.22 -3.14
CA LEU A 60 -39.80 -38.07 -3.56
C LEU A 60 -39.45 -36.81 -2.76
N ALA A 61 -39.18 -36.94 -1.46
CA ALA A 61 -38.78 -35.82 -0.60
C ALA A 61 -37.43 -35.23 -1.01
N ASP A 62 -36.43 -36.06 -1.31
CA ASP A 62 -35.12 -35.60 -1.80
C ASP A 62 -35.25 -34.89 -3.15
N TRP A 63 -36.04 -35.45 -4.08
CA TRP A 63 -36.34 -34.81 -5.36
C TRP A 63 -36.99 -33.42 -5.16
N PHE A 64 -37.95 -33.33 -4.24
CA PHE A 64 -38.62 -32.08 -3.91
C PHE A 64 -37.63 -31.07 -3.29
N ALA A 65 -36.79 -31.49 -2.34
CA ALA A 65 -35.83 -30.61 -1.66
C ALA A 65 -34.85 -29.96 -2.65
N VAL A 66 -34.24 -30.76 -3.53
CA VAL A 66 -33.29 -30.24 -4.54
C VAL A 66 -34.01 -29.33 -5.54
N THR A 67 -35.20 -29.72 -6.01
CA THR A 67 -35.95 -28.91 -6.97
C THR A 67 -36.41 -27.59 -6.34
N ALA A 68 -36.92 -27.62 -5.11
CA ALA A 68 -37.34 -26.45 -4.35
C ALA A 68 -36.17 -25.53 -3.98
N LEU A 69 -34.94 -26.04 -3.88
CA LEU A 69 -33.78 -25.20 -3.61
C LEU A 69 -33.37 -24.38 -4.84
N PHE A 70 -33.45 -24.97 -6.03
CA PHE A 70 -32.79 -24.44 -7.25
C PHE A 70 -33.70 -24.04 -8.41
N LYS A 71 -34.96 -24.50 -8.47
CA LYS A 71 -35.84 -24.27 -9.62
C LYS A 71 -37.25 -23.88 -9.19
N PRO A 72 -37.88 -22.89 -9.86
CA PRO A 72 -39.30 -22.63 -9.65
C PRO A 72 -40.13 -23.82 -10.14
N ILE A 73 -41.04 -24.30 -9.30
CA ILE A 73 -41.97 -25.37 -9.66
C ILE A 73 -43.02 -24.79 -10.63
N PRO A 74 -43.25 -25.41 -11.80
CA PRO A 74 -44.11 -24.87 -12.85
C PRO A 74 -45.58 -24.68 -12.41
N ALA A 75 -46.26 -23.77 -13.11
CA ALA A 75 -47.46 -23.04 -12.70
C ALA A 75 -48.76 -23.83 -12.46
N ARG A 76 -48.78 -25.16 -12.61
CA ARG A 76 -50.02 -25.94 -12.38
C ARG A 76 -50.32 -26.11 -10.89
N TYR A 77 -49.29 -26.04 -10.03
CA TYR A 77 -49.40 -25.96 -8.57
C TYR A 77 -48.22 -25.13 -8.02
N PRO A 78 -48.32 -23.80 -7.98
CA PRO A 78 -47.25 -22.95 -7.45
C PRO A 78 -47.17 -23.15 -5.93
N ILE A 79 -46.12 -23.84 -5.48
CA ILE A 79 -45.80 -23.93 -4.05
C ILE A 79 -45.04 -22.65 -3.68
N PRO A 80 -45.59 -21.81 -2.77
CA PRO A 80 -44.91 -20.60 -2.32
C PRO A 80 -43.58 -20.96 -1.64
N HIS A 81 -42.61 -20.04 -1.65
CA HIS A 81 -41.28 -20.20 -1.04
C HIS A 81 -40.39 -21.32 -1.62
N THR A 82 -40.57 -21.68 -2.89
CA THR A 82 -39.59 -22.49 -3.65
C THR A 82 -38.57 -21.58 -4.35
N ASN A 83 -37.50 -22.16 -4.86
CA ASN A 83 -36.34 -21.48 -5.44
C ASN A 83 -35.57 -20.58 -4.43
N ILE A 84 -35.40 -21.07 -3.19
CA ILE A 84 -34.83 -20.31 -2.07
C ILE A 84 -33.45 -19.74 -2.41
N VAL A 85 -32.57 -20.54 -3.03
CA VAL A 85 -31.19 -20.12 -3.32
C VAL A 85 -31.15 -19.04 -4.40
N ALA A 86 -31.96 -19.16 -5.45
CA ALA A 86 -31.95 -18.13 -6.50
C ALA A 86 -32.63 -16.83 -6.01
N ASN A 87 -33.66 -16.94 -5.16
CA ASN A 87 -34.36 -15.77 -4.62
C ASN A 87 -33.47 -14.97 -3.64
N ASN A 88 -32.65 -15.65 -2.83
CA ASN A 88 -31.73 -15.03 -1.87
C ASN A 88 -30.27 -14.90 -2.36
N LYS A 89 -30.04 -14.93 -3.68
CA LYS A 89 -28.68 -14.91 -4.26
C LYS A 89 -27.82 -13.74 -3.76
N ARG A 90 -28.40 -12.55 -3.56
CA ARG A 90 -27.69 -11.36 -3.07
C ARG A 90 -27.18 -11.56 -1.64
N ALA A 91 -28.07 -11.94 -0.72
CA ALA A 91 -27.72 -12.22 0.66
C ALA A 91 -26.68 -13.35 0.78
N ILE A 92 -26.78 -14.39 -0.05
CA ILE A 92 -25.78 -15.47 -0.08
C ILE A 92 -24.42 -14.95 -0.57
N ALA A 93 -24.40 -14.10 -1.61
CA ALA A 93 -23.17 -13.51 -2.12
C ALA A 93 -22.48 -12.60 -1.09
N ASP A 94 -23.25 -11.77 -0.39
CA ASP A 94 -22.72 -10.86 0.64
C ASP A 94 -22.11 -11.64 1.81
N ASN A 95 -22.82 -12.66 2.32
CA ASN A 95 -22.30 -13.51 3.40
C ASN A 95 -21.09 -14.34 2.97
N LEU A 96 -21.08 -14.86 1.74
CA LEU A 96 -19.92 -15.57 1.20
C LEU A 96 -18.73 -14.63 1.04
N SER A 97 -18.95 -13.38 0.65
CA SER A 97 -17.87 -12.38 0.51
C SER A 97 -17.22 -12.07 1.86
N LEU A 98 -18.02 -11.93 2.92
CA LEU A 98 -17.54 -11.75 4.29
C LEU A 98 -16.77 -12.97 4.78
N PHE A 99 -17.32 -14.18 4.55
CA PHE A 99 -16.62 -15.41 4.88
C PHE A 99 -15.27 -15.54 4.17
N VAL A 100 -15.22 -15.22 2.87
CA VAL A 100 -13.98 -15.27 2.09
C VAL A 100 -12.98 -14.24 2.60
N LYS A 101 -13.44 -13.02 2.90
CA LYS A 101 -12.61 -11.96 3.51
C LYS A 101 -12.00 -12.43 4.83
N ASP A 102 -12.82 -12.98 5.73
CA ASP A 102 -12.38 -13.36 7.07
C ASP A 102 -11.49 -14.61 7.06
N LYS A 103 -11.83 -15.61 6.24
CA LYS A 103 -11.13 -16.91 6.23
C LYS A 103 -9.94 -16.97 5.29
N PHE A 104 -9.95 -16.25 4.18
CA PHE A 104 -8.90 -16.34 3.16
C PHE A 104 -8.07 -15.05 3.01
N PHE A 105 -8.63 -13.88 3.36
CA PHE A 105 -7.94 -12.58 3.22
C PHE A 105 -7.65 -11.91 4.56
N HIS A 106 -7.40 -12.68 5.63
CA HIS A 106 -6.83 -12.09 6.84
C HIS A 106 -5.36 -11.74 6.59
N ALA A 107 -4.92 -10.60 7.11
CA ALA A 107 -3.59 -10.04 6.87
C ALA A 107 -2.47 -11.06 7.13
N THR A 108 -2.63 -11.91 8.14
CA THR A 108 -1.65 -12.95 8.50
C THR A 108 -1.59 -14.11 7.49
N ALA A 109 -2.70 -14.50 6.84
CA ALA A 109 -2.68 -15.49 5.76
C ALA A 109 -2.01 -14.93 4.50
N ILE A 110 -2.30 -13.68 4.17
CA ILE A 110 -1.67 -13.00 3.03
C ILE A 110 -0.16 -12.84 3.29
N GLU A 111 0.23 -12.41 4.49
CA GLU A 111 1.63 -12.31 4.88
C GLU A 111 2.35 -13.66 4.78
N LYS A 112 1.72 -14.74 5.30
CA LYS A 112 2.28 -16.09 5.20
C LYS A 112 2.43 -16.55 3.75
N LEU A 113 1.41 -16.31 2.92
CA LEU A 113 1.45 -16.65 1.50
C LEU A 113 2.54 -15.88 0.75
N ILE A 114 2.71 -14.59 1.02
CA ILE A 114 3.77 -13.76 0.43
C ILE A 114 5.15 -14.25 0.86
N LYS A 115 5.32 -14.59 2.15
CA LYS A 115 6.59 -15.13 2.67
C LYS A 115 6.95 -16.48 2.03
N GLU A 116 5.98 -17.39 1.88
CA GLU A 116 6.20 -18.70 1.27
C GLU A 116 6.44 -18.62 -0.24
N SER A 117 5.76 -17.70 -0.93
CA SER A 117 5.80 -17.60 -2.39
C SER A 117 6.98 -16.76 -2.93
N ASP A 118 7.64 -15.97 -2.07
CA ASP A 118 8.73 -15.02 -2.39
C ASP A 118 8.61 -14.40 -3.81
N PRO A 119 7.55 -13.60 -4.04
CA PRO A 119 7.26 -13.03 -5.35
C PRO A 119 8.39 -12.11 -5.83
N ALA A 120 9.14 -11.49 -4.91
CA ALA A 120 10.29 -10.65 -5.23
C ALA A 120 11.41 -11.47 -5.87
N LYS A 121 11.72 -12.66 -5.35
CA LYS A 121 12.68 -13.59 -5.96
C LYS A 121 12.18 -14.18 -7.27
N GLY A 122 10.86 -14.35 -7.43
CA GLY A 122 10.24 -14.70 -8.70
C GLY A 122 10.44 -13.61 -9.76
N ALA A 123 10.12 -12.37 -9.42
CA ALA A 123 10.34 -11.20 -10.28
C ALA A 123 11.82 -10.99 -10.59
N GLY A 124 12.70 -11.16 -9.60
CA GLY A 124 14.15 -11.11 -9.78
C GLY A 124 14.63 -12.13 -10.80
N ARG A 125 14.25 -13.41 -10.66
CA ARG A 125 14.57 -14.46 -11.64
C ARG A 125 14.04 -14.16 -13.04
N TRP A 126 12.83 -13.63 -13.13
CA TRP A 126 12.25 -13.23 -14.41
C TRP A 126 13.04 -12.10 -15.07
N LEU A 127 13.48 -11.11 -14.28
CA LEU A 127 14.31 -9.99 -14.72
C LEU A 127 15.77 -10.37 -15.00
N SER A 128 16.29 -11.44 -14.38
CA SER A 128 17.63 -11.95 -14.69
C SER A 128 17.77 -12.44 -16.14
N ASN A 129 16.65 -12.75 -16.81
CA ASN A 129 16.67 -13.07 -18.23
C ASN A 129 16.78 -11.78 -19.06
N VAL A 130 17.86 -11.67 -19.85
CA VAL A 130 18.18 -10.53 -20.71
C VAL A 130 17.03 -10.13 -21.63
N ASN A 131 16.26 -11.10 -22.15
CA ASN A 131 15.12 -10.79 -23.03
C ASN A 131 13.99 -10.08 -22.27
N ASN A 132 13.72 -10.48 -21.04
CA ASN A 132 12.65 -9.91 -20.21
C ASN A 132 13.02 -8.53 -19.67
N SER A 133 14.26 -8.36 -19.19
CA SER A 133 14.75 -7.05 -18.74
C SER A 133 14.79 -6.03 -19.87
N THR A 134 15.19 -6.46 -21.09
CA THR A 134 15.18 -5.59 -22.27
C THR A 134 13.76 -5.17 -22.65
N ARG A 135 12.78 -6.08 -22.58
CA ARG A 135 11.36 -5.73 -22.82
C ARG A 135 10.84 -4.72 -21.80
N LEU A 136 11.13 -4.94 -20.53
CA LEU A 136 10.72 -4.01 -19.47
C LEU A 136 11.40 -2.65 -19.62
N SER A 137 12.71 -2.62 -19.89
CA SER A 137 13.46 -1.38 -20.12
C SER A 137 12.91 -0.59 -21.29
N ARG A 138 12.61 -1.23 -22.43
CA ARG A 138 11.97 -0.55 -23.57
C ARG A 138 10.61 0.02 -23.20
N PHE A 139 9.77 -0.78 -22.52
CA PHE A 139 8.47 -0.30 -22.07
C PHE A 139 8.59 0.92 -21.14
N LEU A 140 9.54 0.91 -20.19
CA LEU A 140 9.79 2.07 -19.33
C LEU A 140 10.30 3.27 -20.11
N CYS A 141 11.24 3.08 -21.04
CA CYS A 141 11.75 4.15 -21.89
C CYS A 141 10.64 4.76 -22.76
N ASP A 142 9.77 3.93 -23.34
CA ASP A 142 8.64 4.38 -24.16
C ASP A 142 7.61 5.12 -23.31
N ALA A 143 7.30 4.62 -22.12
CA ALA A 143 6.40 5.28 -21.18
C ALA A 143 6.96 6.64 -20.70
N LEU A 144 8.24 6.68 -20.33
CA LEU A 144 8.93 7.92 -19.94
C LEU A 144 8.98 8.92 -21.09
N SER A 145 9.30 8.47 -22.30
CA SER A 145 9.29 9.30 -23.52
C SER A 145 7.88 9.83 -23.83
N GLY A 146 6.85 8.99 -23.66
CA GLY A 146 5.46 9.39 -23.79
C GLY A 146 5.06 10.45 -22.77
N ILE A 147 5.40 10.26 -21.50
CA ILE A 147 5.18 11.26 -20.44
C ILE A 147 5.91 12.56 -20.76
N LEU A 148 7.18 12.47 -21.17
CA LEU A 148 7.99 13.65 -21.47
C LEU A 148 7.40 14.44 -22.64
N ARG A 149 6.91 13.77 -23.69
CA ARG A 149 6.17 14.40 -24.79
C ARG A 149 4.90 15.09 -24.33
N VAL A 150 4.11 14.44 -23.48
CA VAL A 150 2.89 15.02 -22.92
C VAL A 150 3.20 16.26 -22.07
N ILE A 151 4.29 16.24 -21.30
CA ILE A 151 4.73 17.42 -20.53
C ILE A 151 5.26 18.52 -21.46
N ASP A 152 5.88 18.16 -22.59
CA ASP A 152 6.44 19.12 -23.53
C ASP A 152 5.37 19.85 -24.37
N ASP A 153 4.17 19.28 -24.44
CA ASP A 153 3.01 19.83 -25.14
C ASP A 153 2.55 21.17 -24.55
N LYS A 154 2.35 22.16 -25.43
CA LYS A 154 1.92 23.53 -25.08
C LYS A 154 0.68 23.58 -24.17
N PRO A 155 -0.40 22.78 -24.41
CA PRO A 155 -1.58 22.79 -23.55
C PRO A 155 -1.29 22.31 -22.12
N VAL A 156 -0.45 21.29 -21.96
CA VAL A 156 -0.09 20.71 -20.66
C VAL A 156 0.80 21.67 -19.89
N LYS A 157 1.79 22.28 -20.54
CA LYS A 157 2.58 23.37 -19.93
C LYS A 157 1.72 24.52 -19.45
N ALA A 158 0.76 24.96 -20.27
CA ALA A 158 -0.17 26.03 -19.90
C ALA A 158 -1.04 25.63 -18.70
N PHE A 159 -1.51 24.38 -18.66
CA PHE A 159 -2.28 23.84 -17.53
C PHE A 159 -1.44 23.76 -16.24
N ILE A 160 -0.21 23.26 -16.31
CA ILE A 160 0.73 23.18 -15.18
C ILE A 160 1.04 24.60 -14.68
N ALA A 161 1.37 25.53 -15.58
CA ALA A 161 1.66 26.92 -15.23
C ALA A 161 0.44 27.60 -14.57
N LYS A 162 -0.77 27.38 -15.09
CA LYS A 162 -2.01 27.90 -14.52
C LYS A 162 -2.28 27.32 -13.13
N THR A 163 -2.03 26.03 -12.93
CA THR A 163 -2.23 25.34 -11.65
C THR A 163 -1.19 25.78 -10.62
N ALA A 164 0.09 25.87 -11.01
CA ALA A 164 1.16 26.38 -10.17
C ALA A 164 0.90 27.84 -9.78
N HIS A 165 0.49 28.70 -10.72
CA HIS A 165 0.14 30.08 -10.43
C HIS A 165 -1.07 30.21 -9.49
N LYS A 166 -2.08 29.34 -9.64
CA LYS A 166 -3.24 29.29 -8.75
C LYS A 166 -2.84 28.81 -7.33
N GLY A 167 -1.97 27.82 -7.23
CA GLY A 167 -1.43 27.33 -5.96
C GLY A 167 -0.57 28.38 -5.26
N LEU A 168 0.31 29.06 -6.00
CA LEU A 168 1.13 30.16 -5.48
C LEU A 168 0.30 31.34 -4.99
N LYS A 169 -0.84 31.63 -5.63
CA LYS A 169 -1.79 32.65 -5.14
C LYS A 169 -2.54 32.24 -3.87
N GLN A 170 -2.66 30.95 -3.59
CA GLN A 170 -3.27 30.45 -2.36
C GLN A 170 -2.30 30.42 -1.19
N ILE A 171 -0.99 30.44 -1.45
CA ILE A 171 0.03 30.56 -0.42
C ILE A 171 0.18 32.04 -0.07
N ASP A 172 -0.18 32.40 1.17
CA ASP A 172 0.04 33.74 1.70
C ASP A 172 1.53 33.94 2.03
N LEU A 173 2.32 34.16 0.97
CA LEU A 173 3.77 34.41 1.03
C LEU A 173 4.09 35.57 1.99
N ARG A 174 3.17 36.53 2.15
CA ARG A 174 3.31 37.64 3.07
C ARG A 174 3.29 37.15 4.51
N GLN A 175 2.39 36.25 4.86
CA GLN A 175 2.31 35.68 6.20
C GLN A 175 3.53 34.80 6.52
N LEU A 176 3.98 33.98 5.57
CA LEU A 176 5.22 33.19 5.73
C LEU A 176 6.46 34.07 5.93
N MET A 177 6.58 35.15 5.15
CA MET A 177 7.66 36.13 5.32
C MET A 177 7.56 36.83 6.67
N VAL A 178 6.37 37.26 7.10
CA VAL A 178 6.18 37.90 8.41
C VAL A 178 6.48 36.94 9.56
N THR A 179 6.09 35.67 9.47
CA THR A 179 6.40 34.67 10.50
C THR A 179 7.89 34.36 10.54
N SER A 180 8.55 34.25 9.38
CA SER A 180 10.01 34.02 9.31
C SER A 180 10.80 35.23 9.81
N LEU A 181 10.43 36.46 9.39
CA LEU A 181 11.05 37.69 9.89
C LEU A 181 10.82 37.87 11.39
N ASN A 182 9.61 37.61 11.90
CA ASN A 182 9.35 37.70 13.33
C ASN A 182 10.10 36.62 14.12
N SER A 183 10.25 35.40 13.59
CA SER A 183 11.03 34.36 14.27
C SER A 183 12.51 34.73 14.39
N VAL A 184 13.01 35.53 13.46
CA VAL A 184 14.37 36.05 13.39
C VAL A 184 14.50 37.26 14.34
N THR A 185 13.62 38.24 14.24
CA THR A 185 13.73 39.50 14.99
C THR A 185 13.26 39.43 16.45
N LYS A 186 12.34 38.53 16.82
CA LYS A 186 11.59 38.63 18.09
C LYS A 186 12.36 38.22 19.35
N GLU A 187 13.56 37.65 19.25
CA GLU A 187 14.23 37.10 20.46
C GLU A 187 15.72 37.46 20.65
N ARG A 188 16.25 38.54 20.07
CA ARG A 188 17.69 38.91 20.23
C ARG A 188 18.67 37.75 19.91
N GLN A 189 18.20 36.68 19.25
CA GLN A 189 19.01 35.49 18.95
C GLN A 189 20.16 35.81 17.98
N HIS A 190 20.00 36.87 17.17
CA HIS A 190 21.08 37.40 16.33
C HIS A 190 22.27 37.91 17.13
N GLN A 191 22.03 38.57 18.27
CA GLN A 191 23.10 38.98 19.18
C GLN A 191 23.85 37.75 19.69
N VAL A 192 23.12 36.72 20.15
CA VAL A 192 23.70 35.50 20.72
C VAL A 192 24.54 34.71 19.71
N VAL A 193 24.12 34.64 18.44
CA VAL A 193 24.90 33.96 17.39
C VAL A 193 26.11 34.81 16.99
N LEU A 194 25.94 36.12 16.87
CA LEU A 194 27.02 37.04 16.53
C LEU A 194 28.10 37.05 17.62
N ASP A 195 27.71 37.08 18.90
CA ASP A 195 28.62 37.02 20.05
C ASP A 195 29.35 35.67 20.10
N LYS A 196 28.71 34.55 19.77
CA LYS A 196 29.39 33.25 19.71
C LYS A 196 30.43 33.18 18.58
N VAL A 197 30.13 33.79 17.44
CA VAL A 197 31.05 33.83 16.29
C VAL A 197 32.21 34.77 16.58
N LEU A 198 31.94 35.97 17.10
CA LEU A 198 32.96 36.96 17.46
C LEU A 198 33.88 36.43 18.56
N GLY A 199 33.34 35.82 19.63
CA GLY A 199 34.16 35.22 20.68
C GLY A 199 35.02 34.06 20.19
N LYS A 200 34.55 33.27 19.21
CA LYS A 200 35.37 32.19 18.65
C LYS A 200 36.47 32.71 17.73
N LEU A 201 36.18 33.71 16.91
CA LEU A 201 37.18 34.40 16.10
C LEU A 201 38.24 35.08 16.97
N ALA A 202 37.84 35.69 18.08
CA ALA A 202 38.73 36.26 19.08
C ALA A 202 39.69 35.22 19.66
N SER A 203 39.15 34.07 20.07
CA SER A 203 39.94 32.98 20.65
C SER A 203 40.96 32.39 19.68
N LEU A 204 40.66 32.41 18.37
CA LEU A 204 41.58 31.99 17.32
C LEU A 204 42.65 33.06 17.04
N MET A 205 42.31 34.35 17.19
CA MET A 205 43.26 35.46 17.05
C MET A 205 44.17 35.65 18.28
N SER A 206 43.78 35.15 19.46
CA SER A 206 44.62 35.17 20.66
C SER A 206 45.61 34.00 20.76
N GLN A 207 45.61 33.07 19.78
CA GLN A 207 46.64 32.05 19.67
C GLN A 207 47.99 32.65 19.22
N PRO A 208 49.11 32.31 19.87
CA PRO A 208 50.43 32.89 19.59
C PRO A 208 50.86 32.79 18.12
N SER A 209 50.58 31.65 17.48
CA SER A 209 50.91 31.40 16.07
C SER A 209 50.09 32.25 15.10
N THR A 210 48.85 32.61 15.45
CA THR A 210 47.99 33.48 14.64
C THR A 210 48.41 34.93 14.73
N GLN A 211 48.90 35.36 15.91
CA GLN A 211 49.41 36.72 16.12
C GLN A 211 50.70 36.96 15.32
N GLU A 212 51.61 35.99 15.29
CA GLU A 212 52.83 36.05 14.47
C GLU A 212 52.49 36.15 12.97
N TYR A 213 51.57 35.32 12.48
CA TYR A 213 51.14 35.35 11.08
C TYR A 213 50.44 36.66 10.69
N ILE A 214 49.57 37.18 11.56
CA ILE A 214 48.90 38.46 11.35
C ILE A 214 49.91 39.62 11.39
N ALA A 215 50.89 39.58 12.29
CA ALA A 215 51.95 40.58 12.37
C ALA A 215 52.84 40.56 11.11
N GLU A 216 53.29 39.40 10.65
CA GLU A 216 54.06 39.26 9.41
C GLU A 216 53.27 39.74 8.18
N THR A 217 51.98 39.38 8.09
CA THR A 217 51.11 39.78 6.98
C THR A 217 50.82 41.29 6.99
N LEU A 218 50.59 41.88 8.17
CA LEU A 218 50.42 43.32 8.31
C LEU A 218 51.70 44.07 7.92
N VAL A 219 52.87 43.61 8.37
CA VAL A 219 54.16 44.21 8.01
C VAL A 219 54.42 44.10 6.50
N ALA A 220 54.11 42.96 5.89
CA ALA A 220 54.23 42.77 4.45
C ALA A 220 53.25 43.66 3.67
N TRP A 221 51.99 43.75 4.10
CA TRP A 221 50.97 44.57 3.45
C TRP A 221 51.28 46.07 3.57
N LEU A 222 51.75 46.53 4.73
CA LEU A 222 52.12 47.93 4.97
C LEU A 222 53.34 48.35 4.13
N LYS A 223 54.30 47.43 3.93
CA LYS A 223 55.42 47.62 2.99
C LYS A 223 54.97 47.70 1.53
N THR A 224 53.87 47.04 1.16
CA THR A 224 53.41 46.94 -0.22
C THR A 224 52.52 48.11 -0.64
N GLU A 225 51.61 48.56 0.25
CA GLU A 225 50.56 49.53 -0.11
C GLU A 225 50.92 51.00 0.22
N TYR A 226 51.77 51.26 1.24
CA TYR A 226 52.07 52.63 1.71
C TYR A 226 53.57 52.90 1.98
N SER A 227 54.39 52.87 0.92
CA SER A 227 55.83 53.21 0.98
C SER A 227 56.14 54.61 1.56
N ARG A 228 55.18 55.55 1.55
CA ARG A 228 55.39 56.92 2.07
C ARG A 228 55.27 57.05 3.59
N VAL A 229 54.57 56.12 4.26
CA VAL A 229 54.32 56.18 5.72
C VAL A 229 55.55 55.74 6.53
N GLU A 230 56.44 54.95 5.91
CA GLU A 230 57.74 54.54 6.47
C GLU A 230 58.69 55.72 6.76
N LYS A 231 58.49 56.87 6.11
CA LYS A 231 59.32 58.07 6.36
C LYS A 231 59.01 58.78 7.68
N ILE A 232 57.86 58.51 8.28
CA ILE A 232 57.39 59.23 9.49
C ILE A 232 57.52 58.34 10.74
N LEU A 233 57.65 57.02 10.59
CA LEU A 233 57.74 56.07 11.68
C LEU A 233 59.00 55.19 11.54
N PRO A 234 59.92 55.18 12.52
CA PRO A 234 61.12 54.34 12.45
C PRO A 234 60.71 52.87 12.35
N SER A 235 61.24 52.17 11.34
CA SER A 235 60.93 50.77 11.02
C SER A 235 61.18 49.78 12.17
N SER A 236 62.01 50.16 13.15
CA SER A 236 62.23 49.42 14.40
C SER A 236 61.03 49.41 15.35
N TRP A 237 60.09 50.35 15.23
CA TRP A 237 58.86 50.40 16.04
C TRP A 237 57.78 49.45 15.51
N LEU A 238 57.71 49.25 14.20
CA LEU A 238 56.68 48.45 13.50
C LEU A 238 56.97 46.95 13.48
N SER A 239 58.24 46.53 13.59
CA SER A 239 58.63 45.15 13.31
C SER A 239 58.29 44.13 14.40
N GLU A 240 58.05 44.57 15.64
CA GLU A 240 57.83 43.61 16.74
C GLU A 240 56.97 44.21 17.86
N LYS A 241 57.31 45.40 18.38
CA LYS A 241 56.56 46.02 19.47
C LYS A 241 55.22 46.63 19.04
N GLY A 242 55.15 47.30 17.89
CA GLY A 242 53.92 47.96 17.43
C GLY A 242 52.80 46.97 17.06
N ALA A 243 53.14 45.87 16.39
CA ALA A 243 52.19 44.81 16.05
C ALA A 243 51.67 44.11 17.30
N LEU A 244 52.54 43.80 18.26
CA LEU A 244 52.15 43.22 19.54
C LEU A 244 51.24 44.17 20.35
N ILE A 245 51.48 45.48 20.32
CA ILE A 245 50.63 46.47 21.01
C ILE A 245 49.25 46.57 20.33
N ALA A 246 49.18 46.58 18.99
CA ALA A 246 47.92 46.62 18.27
C ALA A 246 47.07 45.37 18.53
N VAL A 247 47.70 44.20 18.49
CA VAL A 247 47.05 42.92 18.79
C VAL A 247 46.61 42.86 20.25
N LYS A 248 47.44 43.34 21.20
CA LYS A 248 47.09 43.40 22.62
C LYS A 248 45.98 44.41 22.91
N ALA A 249 45.93 45.53 22.20
CA ALA A 249 44.85 46.51 22.30
C ALA A 249 43.52 45.95 21.78
N VAL A 250 43.55 45.23 20.65
CA VAL A 250 42.36 44.52 20.13
C VAL A 250 41.89 43.43 21.08
N SER A 251 42.82 42.64 21.63
CA SER A 251 42.51 41.61 22.65
C SER A 251 41.94 42.23 23.93
N SER A 252 42.48 43.36 24.38
CA SER A 252 42.05 44.06 25.60
C SER A 252 40.66 44.68 25.44
N ILE A 253 40.35 45.27 24.29
CA ILE A 253 39.01 45.80 24.00
C ILE A 253 38.00 44.66 23.94
N LEU A 254 38.40 43.50 23.42
CA LEU A 254 37.52 42.33 23.41
C LEU A 254 37.27 41.75 24.80
N ASP A 255 38.29 41.67 25.67
CA ASP A 255 38.09 41.23 27.07
C ASP A 255 37.19 42.19 27.86
N ASP A 256 37.29 43.50 27.61
CA ASP A 256 36.48 44.55 28.28
C ASP A 256 35.00 44.54 27.83
N ILE A 257 34.68 43.93 26.68
CA ILE A 257 33.30 43.76 26.18
C ILE A 257 32.66 42.47 26.72
N TYR A 258 33.46 41.49 27.15
CA TYR A 258 32.98 40.19 27.66
C TYR A 258 32.91 40.08 29.19
N HIS A 259 33.30 41.14 29.91
CA HIS A 259 33.07 41.33 31.35
C HIS A 259 32.09 42.47 31.62
#